data_AF-A0A1M6GNH4-F1
#
_entry.id   AF-A0A1M6GNH4-F1
#
_cell.length_a   1.000
_cell.length_b   1.000
_cell.length_c   1.000
_cell.angle_alpha   90.00
_cell.angle_beta   90.00
_cell.angle_gamma   90.00
#
_symmetry.space_group_name_H-M   'P 1'
#
loop_
_entity.id
_entity.type
_entity.pdbx_description
1 polymer ?
#
loop_
_entity_poly.entity_id
_entity_poly.type
_entity_poly.pdbx_seq_one_letter_code
_entity_poly.pdbx_strand_id
1 'polypeptide(L)'
;MSENNLPIKLVLPKTDDIIPNKGGGEVKFFGEVTPELKKEITGKLENLLLFYADVFCESENIPAVGKITVKPEAIAKSHKPSDLCRKCPIIGSEDLDEIYIKVNKRNIQETIEMVKNPPSKRFQANMTAIVDIQPIKAEEKISPLLKNLAEKEFNSIKKIIKLKFF
;
A
#
# COMPACT_ATOMS: atom_id res chain seq x y z
N MET A 1 -6.98 -19.84 58.38
CA MET A 1 -7.12 -18.93 57.23
C MET A 1 -8.40 -19.32 56.50
N SER A 2 -9.48 -18.57 56.70
CA SER A 2 -10.76 -18.81 56.01
C SER A 2 -10.77 -17.95 54.75
N GLU A 3 -10.40 -18.54 53.61
CA GLU A 3 -10.44 -17.84 52.32
C GLU A 3 -11.89 -17.52 51.95
N ASN A 4 -12.23 -16.23 51.98
CA ASN A 4 -13.50 -15.69 51.51
C ASN A 4 -13.57 -15.82 49.98
N ASN A 5 -13.87 -17.02 49.49
CA ASN A 5 -14.14 -17.24 48.07
C ASN A 5 -15.53 -16.70 47.76
N LEU A 6 -15.56 -15.51 47.15
CA LEU A 6 -16.80 -14.91 46.66
C LEU A 6 -17.45 -15.84 45.62
N PRO A 7 -18.78 -16.01 45.65
CA PRO A 7 -19.46 -16.92 44.73
C PRO A 7 -19.32 -16.46 43.28
N ILE A 8 -19.03 -17.40 42.38
CA ILE A 8 -19.02 -17.15 40.94
C ILE A 8 -20.47 -16.93 40.49
N LYS A 9 -20.79 -15.72 40.03
CA LYS A 9 -22.10 -15.39 39.46
C LYS A 9 -22.13 -15.80 37.99
N LEU A 10 -22.78 -16.93 37.70
CA LEU A 10 -23.01 -17.40 36.33
C LEU A 10 -24.12 -16.55 35.69
N VAL A 11 -23.79 -15.83 34.62
CA VAL A 11 -24.76 -15.09 33.80
C VAL A 11 -24.91 -15.84 32.48
N LEU A 12 -26.11 -16.39 32.25
CA LEU A 12 -26.44 -17.06 30.99
C LEU A 12 -26.90 -16.01 29.97
N PRO A 13 -26.41 -16.08 28.71
CA PRO A 13 -26.85 -15.16 27.67
C PRO A 13 -28.32 -15.41 27.35
N LYS A 14 -29.11 -14.34 27.32
CA LYS A 14 -30.48 -14.36 26.82
C LYS A 14 -30.47 -14.27 25.29
N THR A 15 -31.54 -14.74 24.65
CA THR A 15 -31.73 -14.59 23.20
C THR A 15 -31.69 -13.13 22.75
N ASP A 16 -32.13 -12.20 23.60
CA ASP A 16 -32.10 -10.76 23.32
C ASP A 16 -30.72 -10.10 23.52
N ASP A 17 -29.78 -10.80 24.17
CA ASP A 17 -28.40 -10.32 24.32
C ASP A 17 -27.61 -10.46 22.99
N ILE A 18 -28.13 -11.25 22.04
CA ILE A 18 -27.54 -11.47 20.72
C ILE A 18 -28.18 -10.50 19.73
N ILE A 19 -27.63 -9.30 19.66
CA ILE A 19 -28.02 -8.31 18.65
C ILE A 19 -27.12 -8.52 17.42
N PRO A 20 -27.68 -8.69 16.20
CA PRO A 20 -26.86 -8.71 15.01
C PRO A 20 -26.16 -7.36 14.85
N ASN A 21 -24.84 -7.38 14.61
CA ASN A 21 -24.12 -6.16 14.28
C ASN A 21 -24.77 -5.52 13.04
N LYS A 22 -25.25 -4.28 13.17
CA LYS A 22 -25.63 -3.46 12.01
C LYS A 22 -24.36 -3.14 11.22
N GLY A 23 -24.11 -3.95 10.19
CA GLY A 23 -22.99 -3.73 9.27
C GLY A 23 -23.24 -2.52 8.36
N GLY A 24 -22.16 -1.91 7.88
CA GLY A 24 -22.21 -0.79 6.94
C GLY A 24 -21.91 0.55 7.60
N GLY A 25 -20.62 0.84 7.79
CA GLY A 25 -20.19 2.19 8.10
C GLY A 25 -20.30 3.11 6.88
N GLU A 26 -20.57 4.38 7.12
CA GLU A 26 -20.49 5.40 6.07
C GLU A 26 -19.08 5.47 5.49
N VAL A 27 -19.00 5.88 4.22
CA VAL A 27 -17.72 6.09 3.53
C VAL A 27 -16.99 7.25 4.20
N LYS A 28 -15.82 6.96 4.79
CA LYS A 28 -15.00 7.95 5.50
C LYS A 28 -14.03 8.64 4.56
N PHE A 29 -14.07 9.97 4.57
CA PHE A 29 -13.11 10.82 3.87
C PHE A 29 -12.03 11.28 4.87
N PHE A 30 -10.78 11.31 4.41
CA PHE A 30 -9.60 11.72 5.20
C PHE A 30 -9.07 13.09 4.74
N GLY A 31 -9.94 13.88 4.13
CA GLY A 31 -9.67 15.19 3.55
C GLY A 31 -10.74 15.58 2.53
N GLU A 32 -10.60 16.76 1.94
CA GLU A 32 -11.47 17.22 0.86
C GLU A 32 -10.95 16.74 -0.50
N VAL A 33 -11.87 16.46 -1.42
CA VAL A 33 -11.54 16.06 -2.79
C VAL A 33 -11.43 17.31 -3.64
N THR A 34 -10.26 17.97 -3.56
CA THR A 34 -9.99 19.19 -4.32
C THR A 34 -9.50 18.87 -5.74
N PRO A 35 -9.65 19.80 -6.71
CA PRO A 35 -9.02 19.66 -8.02
C PRO A 35 -7.49 19.54 -7.95
N GLU A 36 -6.87 20.10 -6.92
CA GLU A 36 -5.44 20.00 -6.65
C GLU A 36 -5.04 18.58 -6.29
N LEU A 37 -5.77 17.92 -5.39
CA LEU A 37 -5.55 16.51 -5.04
C LEU A 37 -5.63 15.60 -6.27
N LYS A 38 -6.61 15.86 -7.16
CA LYS A 38 -6.73 15.13 -8.43
C LYS A 38 -5.49 15.31 -9.30
N LYS A 39 -4.99 16.54 -9.42
CA LYS A 39 -3.76 16.84 -10.19
C LYS A 39 -2.54 16.18 -9.56
N GLU A 40 -2.41 16.21 -8.25
CA GLU A 40 -1.29 15.62 -7.52
C GLU A 40 -1.23 14.11 -7.73
N ILE A 41 -2.35 13.40 -7.52
CA ILE A 41 -2.43 11.95 -7.73
C ILE A 41 -2.17 11.60 -9.20
N THR A 42 -2.73 12.39 -10.13
CA THR A 42 -2.48 12.19 -11.57
C THR A 42 -1.00 12.35 -11.89
N GLY A 43 -0.36 13.41 -11.38
CA GLY A 43 1.08 13.65 -11.59
C GLY A 43 1.95 12.53 -11.02
N LYS A 44 1.58 11.96 -9.87
CA LYS A 44 2.29 10.80 -9.30
C LYS A 44 2.16 9.55 -10.18
N LEU A 45 0.97 9.29 -10.73
CA LEU A 45 0.75 8.20 -11.68
C LEU A 45 1.48 8.42 -13.01
N GLU A 46 1.54 9.66 -13.50
CA GLU A 46 2.31 10.05 -14.69
C GLU A 46 3.82 9.88 -14.46
N ASN A 47 4.33 10.26 -13.28
CA ASN A 47 5.73 10.00 -12.91
C ASN A 47 6.05 8.50 -12.90
N LEU A 48 5.10 7.68 -12.45
CA LEU A 48 5.26 6.22 -12.45
C LEU A 48 5.29 5.65 -13.88
N LEU A 49 4.48 6.20 -14.79
CA LEU A 49 4.57 5.88 -16.23
C LEU A 49 5.92 6.26 -16.84
N LEU A 50 6.43 7.45 -16.50
CA LEU A 50 7.71 7.93 -17.00
C LEU A 50 8.88 7.08 -16.49
N PHE A 51 8.87 6.71 -15.20
CA PHE A 51 9.93 5.89 -14.61
C PHE A 51 10.04 4.50 -15.25
N TYR A 52 8.91 3.88 -15.59
CA TYR A 52 8.86 2.56 -16.23
C TYR A 52 8.73 2.63 -17.76
N ALA A 53 8.92 3.80 -18.37
CA ALA A 53 8.75 3.98 -19.82
C ALA A 53 9.64 3.03 -20.62
N ASP A 54 10.91 2.90 -20.23
CA ASP A 54 11.87 2.00 -20.90
C ASP A 54 11.43 0.53 -20.79
N VAL A 55 10.99 0.11 -19.59
CA VAL A 55 10.48 -1.25 -19.33
C VAL A 55 9.25 -1.56 -20.19
N PHE A 56 8.33 -0.61 -20.30
CA PHE A 56 7.12 -0.78 -21.11
C PHE A 56 7.40 -0.71 -22.62
N CYS A 57 8.46 -0.02 -23.05
CA CYS A 57 8.91 0.01 -24.43
C CYS A 57 9.54 -1.34 -24.85
N GLU A 58 10.32 -1.97 -23.96
CA GLU A 58 10.87 -3.32 -24.21
C GLU A 58 9.78 -4.38 -24.29
N SER A 59 8.76 -4.29 -23.43
CA SER A 59 7.59 -5.15 -23.52
C SER A 59 6.36 -4.54 -22.85
N GLU A 60 5.30 -4.34 -23.64
CA GLU A 60 4.05 -3.77 -23.14
C GLU A 60 3.34 -4.68 -22.11
N ASN A 61 3.64 -5.99 -22.13
CA ASN A 61 2.99 -6.98 -21.27
C ASN A 61 3.72 -7.22 -19.94
N ILE A 62 4.92 -6.67 -19.76
CA ILE A 62 5.66 -6.86 -18.50
C ILE A 62 5.04 -5.97 -17.42
N PRO A 63 4.53 -6.57 -16.32
CA PRO A 63 4.06 -5.79 -15.20
C PRO A 63 5.23 -5.25 -14.37
N ALA A 64 5.14 -3.98 -14.01
CA ALA A 64 6.00 -3.35 -13.01
C ALA A 64 5.31 -3.34 -11.63
N VAL A 65 6.03 -2.81 -10.64
CA VAL A 65 5.53 -2.67 -9.27
C VAL A 65 5.49 -1.20 -8.87
N GLY A 66 4.34 -0.74 -8.37
CA GLY A 66 4.19 0.55 -7.73
C GLY A 66 4.02 0.40 -6.22
N LYS A 67 4.42 1.42 -5.46
CA LYS A 67 4.21 1.57 -4.03
C LYS A 67 3.19 2.68 -3.78
N ILE A 68 2.21 2.41 -2.94
CA ILE A 68 1.25 3.40 -2.44
C ILE A 68 1.48 3.54 -0.94
N THR A 69 1.68 4.77 -0.49
CA THR A 69 1.73 5.12 0.93
C THR A 69 0.39 5.69 1.37
N VAL A 70 -0.21 5.10 2.39
CA VAL A 70 -1.53 5.46 2.92
C VAL A 70 -1.37 6.33 4.17
N LYS A 71 -2.31 7.23 4.41
CA LYS A 71 -2.33 8.06 5.62
C LYS A 71 -2.42 7.20 6.89
N PRO A 72 -1.66 7.50 7.95
CA PRO A 72 -1.75 6.76 9.21
C PRO A 72 -3.16 6.72 9.80
N GLU A 73 -3.94 7.79 9.65
CA GLU A 73 -5.32 7.88 10.13
C GLU A 73 -6.27 6.92 9.39
N ALA A 74 -5.97 6.65 8.13
CA ALA A 74 -6.72 5.71 7.29
C ALA A 74 -6.36 4.26 7.62
N ILE A 75 -5.08 3.97 7.84
CA ILE A 75 -4.59 2.65 8.26
C ILE A 75 -5.10 2.26 9.65
N ALA A 76 -5.11 3.20 10.61
CA ALA A 76 -5.65 2.96 11.95
C ALA A 76 -7.12 2.48 11.94
N LYS A 77 -7.85 2.78 10.85
CA LYS A 77 -9.23 2.36 10.61
C LYS A 77 -9.35 1.26 9.55
N SER A 78 -8.24 0.63 9.18
CA SER A 78 -8.14 -0.46 8.19
C SER A 78 -8.68 -0.11 6.81
N HIS A 79 -8.63 1.17 6.41
CA HIS A 79 -9.04 1.60 5.07
C HIS A 79 -7.93 1.33 4.05
N LYS A 80 -8.03 0.21 3.34
CA LYS A 80 -7.19 -0.07 2.16
C LYS A 80 -7.84 0.56 0.91
N PRO A 81 -7.07 1.23 0.04
CA PRO A 81 -7.58 1.92 -1.15
C PRO A 81 -7.95 0.95 -2.28
N SER A 82 -8.80 -0.03 -2.00
CA SER A 82 -9.18 -1.10 -2.93
C SER A 82 -9.87 -0.59 -4.20
N ASP A 83 -10.80 0.36 -4.07
CA ASP A 83 -11.49 0.92 -5.25
C ASP A 83 -10.55 1.77 -6.13
N LEU A 84 -9.49 2.38 -5.57
CA LEU A 84 -8.49 3.05 -6.40
C LEU A 84 -7.63 2.03 -7.14
N CYS A 85 -7.26 0.95 -6.45
CA CYS A 85 -6.48 -0.16 -6.98
C CYS A 85 -7.29 -1.13 -7.85
N ARG A 86 -8.47 -0.73 -8.34
CA ARG A 86 -9.37 -1.60 -9.11
C ARG A 86 -8.73 -2.12 -10.40
N LYS A 87 -7.92 -1.28 -11.04
CA LYS A 87 -7.16 -1.62 -12.27
C LYS A 87 -5.72 -2.02 -12.00
N CYS A 88 -5.19 -1.68 -10.83
CA CYS A 88 -3.83 -2.01 -10.39
C CYS A 88 -3.91 -2.94 -9.17
N PRO A 89 -3.98 -4.27 -9.38
CA PRO A 89 -4.17 -5.22 -8.29
C PRO A 89 -3.11 -5.08 -7.21
N ILE A 90 -3.52 -5.17 -5.94
CA ILE A 90 -2.60 -5.20 -4.80
C ILE A 90 -1.90 -6.56 -4.80
N ILE A 91 -0.56 -6.54 -4.78
CA ILE A 91 0.29 -7.73 -4.78
C ILE A 91 0.90 -8.02 -3.41
N GLY A 92 0.96 -7.02 -2.53
CA GLY A 92 1.54 -7.18 -1.21
C GLY A 92 1.55 -5.88 -0.42
N SER A 93 2.15 -5.93 0.76
CA SER A 93 2.44 -4.80 1.64
C SER A 93 3.73 -5.13 2.39
N GLU A 94 4.53 -4.11 2.70
CA GLU A 94 5.70 -4.25 3.57
C GLU A 94 5.35 -3.74 4.96
N ASP A 95 5.24 -2.43 5.10
CA ASP A 95 4.75 -1.78 6.30
C ASP A 95 3.22 -1.61 6.32
N LEU A 96 2.67 -1.22 7.48
CA LEU A 96 1.22 -1.09 7.67
C LEU A 96 0.59 -0.03 6.74
N ASP A 97 1.35 0.98 6.35
CA ASP A 97 0.96 2.08 5.48
C ASP A 97 1.46 1.93 4.03
N GLU A 98 2.26 0.90 3.73
CA GLU A 98 2.81 0.68 2.40
C GLU A 98 2.13 -0.49 1.68
N ILE A 99 1.61 -0.20 0.49
CA ILE A 99 0.89 -1.17 -0.33
C ILE A 99 1.57 -1.27 -1.70
N TYR A 100 1.90 -2.49 -2.09
CA TYR A 100 2.43 -2.80 -3.41
C TYR A 100 1.33 -3.13 -4.40
N ILE A 101 1.37 -2.49 -5.55
CA ILE A 101 0.43 -2.66 -6.64
C ILE A 101 1.13 -3.11 -7.92
N LYS A 102 0.47 -4.00 -8.67
CA LYS A 102 0.86 -4.36 -10.01
C LYS A 102 0.48 -3.25 -10.98
N VAL A 103 1.44 -2.74 -11.74
CA VAL A 103 1.22 -1.63 -12.67
C VAL A 103 1.65 -1.98 -14.09
N ASN A 104 0.79 -1.67 -15.05
CA ASN A 104 1.04 -1.78 -16.48
C ASN A 104 0.69 -0.44 -17.11
N LYS A 105 1.27 -0.13 -18.29
CA LYS A 105 0.97 1.12 -19.02
C LYS A 105 -0.53 1.39 -19.16
N ARG A 106 -1.30 0.40 -19.64
CA ARG A 106 -2.75 0.48 -19.80
C ARG A 106 -3.48 0.71 -18.48
N ASN A 107 -3.13 -0.04 -17.43
CA ASN A 107 -3.77 0.06 -16.13
C ASN A 107 -3.55 1.43 -15.48
N ILE A 108 -2.36 2.00 -15.61
CA ILE A 108 -2.06 3.33 -15.06
C ILE A 108 -2.86 4.40 -15.81
N GLN A 109 -2.92 4.33 -17.15
CA GLN A 109 -3.71 5.25 -17.97
C GLN A 109 -5.21 5.19 -17.62
N GLU A 110 -5.78 3.99 -17.52
CA GLU A 110 -7.16 3.81 -17.08
C GLU A 110 -7.39 4.37 -15.66
N THR A 111 -6.43 4.18 -14.75
CA THR A 111 -6.52 4.73 -13.39
C THR A 111 -6.48 6.25 -13.39
N ILE A 112 -5.65 6.87 -14.24
CA ILE A 112 -5.61 8.33 -14.43
C ILE A 112 -6.98 8.85 -14.92
N GLU A 113 -7.61 8.16 -15.86
CA GLU A 113 -8.96 8.53 -16.34
C GLU A 113 -10.00 8.45 -15.21
N MET A 114 -9.94 7.42 -14.38
CA MET A 114 -10.81 7.29 -13.21
C MET A 114 -10.54 8.36 -12.14
N VAL A 115 -9.29 8.80 -11.98
CA VAL A 115 -8.93 9.90 -11.06
C VAL A 115 -9.50 11.24 -11.55
N LYS A 116 -9.45 11.50 -12.87
CA LYS A 116 -10.06 12.69 -13.48
C LYS A 116 -11.58 12.68 -13.31
N ASN A 117 -12.20 11.53 -13.59
CA ASN A 117 -13.64 11.30 -13.50
C ASN A 117 -13.98 10.17 -12.51
N PRO A 118 -14.01 10.44 -11.19
CA PRO A 118 -14.24 9.43 -10.16
C PRO A 118 -15.60 8.74 -10.31
N PRO A 119 -15.65 7.40 -10.47
CA PRO A 119 -16.89 6.68 -10.72
C PRO A 119 -17.78 6.52 -9.47
N SER A 120 -17.23 6.68 -8.26
CA SER A 120 -17.97 6.45 -7.01
C SER A 120 -17.47 7.32 -5.85
N LYS A 121 -18.34 7.51 -4.84
CA LYS A 121 -17.97 8.19 -3.58
C LYS A 121 -16.86 7.45 -2.82
N ARG A 122 -16.81 6.12 -2.92
CA ARG A 122 -15.73 5.31 -2.32
C ARG A 122 -14.39 5.54 -3.00
N PHE A 123 -14.40 5.67 -4.33
CA PHE A 123 -13.19 6.01 -5.09
C PHE A 123 -12.65 7.37 -4.66
N GLN A 124 -13.53 8.36 -4.53
CA GLN A 124 -13.16 9.70 -4.04
C GLN A 124 -12.59 9.65 -2.62
N ALA A 125 -13.20 8.88 -1.72
CA ALA A 125 -12.67 8.70 -0.36
C ALA A 125 -11.28 8.04 -0.35
N ASN A 126 -11.06 7.03 -1.20
CA ASN A 126 -9.76 6.37 -1.31
C ASN A 126 -8.66 7.32 -1.80
N MET A 127 -8.98 8.28 -2.67
CA MET A 127 -8.02 9.31 -3.07
C MET A 127 -7.58 10.16 -1.86
N THR A 128 -8.48 10.48 -0.95
CA THR A 128 -8.15 11.27 0.25
C THR A 128 -7.31 10.51 1.28
N ALA A 129 -7.32 9.17 1.20
CA ALA A 129 -6.59 8.29 2.12
C ALA A 129 -5.12 8.12 1.72
N ILE A 130 -4.71 8.54 0.52
CA ILE A 130 -3.35 8.33 0.00
C ILE A 130 -2.47 9.52 0.32
N VAL A 131 -1.23 9.23 0.73
CA VAL A 131 -0.16 10.21 0.89
C VAL A 131 0.66 10.26 -0.38
N ASP A 132 1.11 9.11 -0.88
CA ASP A 132 2.02 9.09 -2.02
C ASP A 132 1.89 7.84 -2.90
N ILE A 133 2.36 7.96 -4.14
CA ILE A 133 2.44 6.88 -5.12
C ILE A 133 3.79 6.98 -5.81
N GLN A 134 4.63 5.95 -5.67
CA GLN A 134 6.01 5.94 -6.14
C GLN A 134 6.38 4.62 -6.83
N PRO A 135 7.34 4.63 -7.77
CA PRO A 135 7.92 3.40 -8.29
C PRO A 135 8.86 2.74 -7.27
N ILE A 136 9.03 1.43 -7.36
CA ILE A 136 10.03 0.71 -6.56
C ILE A 136 11.43 0.93 -7.12
N LYS A 137 12.29 1.54 -6.32
CA LYS A 137 13.70 1.74 -6.65
C LYS A 137 14.54 0.54 -6.24
N ALA A 138 15.73 0.40 -6.84
CA ALA A 138 16.61 -0.73 -6.58
C ALA A 138 17.08 -0.78 -5.12
N GLU A 139 17.21 0.38 -4.48
CA GLU A 139 17.66 0.49 -3.09
C GLU A 139 16.63 -0.07 -2.11
N GLU A 140 15.35 -0.07 -2.46
CA GLU A 140 14.26 -0.59 -1.64
C GLU A 140 14.12 -2.13 -1.76
N LYS A 141 14.68 -2.73 -2.82
CA LYS A 141 14.59 -4.19 -3.05
C LYS A 141 15.41 -5.03 -2.06
N ILE A 142 16.39 -4.42 -1.40
CA ILE A 142 17.34 -5.12 -0.52
C ILE A 142 17.21 -4.56 0.88
N SER A 143 16.86 -5.44 1.83
CA SER A 143 16.72 -5.04 3.22
C SER A 143 18.02 -4.44 3.78
N PRO A 144 17.95 -3.45 4.68
CA PRO A 144 19.13 -2.86 5.30
C PRO A 144 20.00 -3.91 6.01
N LEU A 145 19.36 -4.92 6.60
CA LEU A 145 20.04 -6.04 7.23
C LEU A 145 20.92 -6.81 6.24
N LEU A 146 20.40 -7.14 5.06
CA LEU A 146 21.14 -7.84 4.01
C LEU A 146 22.27 -6.97 3.45
N LYS A 147 22.05 -5.65 3.27
CA LYS A 147 23.12 -4.73 2.88
C LYS A 147 24.26 -4.72 3.89
N ASN A 148 23.94 -4.64 5.18
CA ASN A 148 24.93 -4.64 6.26
C ASN A 148 25.70 -5.97 6.37
N LEU A 149 25.04 -7.11 6.14
CA LEU A 149 25.70 -8.42 6.08
C LEU A 149 26.62 -8.51 4.85
N ALA A 150 26.13 -8.12 3.68
CA ALA A 150 26.90 -8.12 2.45
C ALA A 150 28.14 -7.23 2.55
N GLU A 151 28.07 -6.03 3.14
CA GLU A 151 29.24 -5.16 3.31
C GLU A 151 30.31 -5.77 4.22
N LYS A 152 29.91 -6.40 5.33
CA LYS A 152 30.86 -7.03 6.27
C LYS A 152 31.56 -8.25 5.65
N GLU A 153 30.81 -9.08 4.94
CA GLU A 153 31.36 -10.26 4.26
C GLU A 153 32.17 -9.85 3.01
N PHE A 154 31.67 -8.91 2.21
CA PHE A 154 32.36 -8.41 1.03
C PHE A 154 33.68 -7.73 1.39
N ASN A 155 33.76 -6.96 2.48
CA ASN A 155 35.02 -6.37 2.93
C ASN A 155 36.06 -7.44 3.35
N SER A 156 35.60 -8.59 3.83
CA SER A 156 36.48 -9.74 4.12
C SER A 156 36.91 -10.46 2.84
N ILE A 157 35.98 -10.65 1.90
CA ILE A 157 36.20 -11.37 0.64
C ILE A 157 37.01 -10.53 -0.38
N LYS A 158 36.79 -9.22 -0.45
CA LYS A 158 37.49 -8.28 -1.36
C LYS A 158 39.00 -8.30 -1.18
N LYS A 159 39.49 -8.60 0.03
CA LYS A 159 40.92 -8.77 0.32
C LYS A 159 41.53 -10.01 -0.35
N ILE A 160 40.71 -10.98 -0.71
CA ILE A 160 41.10 -12.28 -1.28
C ILE A 160 40.88 -12.29 -2.80
N ILE A 161 39.89 -11.56 -3.31
CA ILE A 161 39.63 -11.45 -4.74
C ILE A 161 40.69 -10.54 -5.41
N LYS A 162 41.66 -11.16 -6.09
CA LYS A 162 42.54 -10.46 -7.03
C LYS A 162 41.84 -10.30 -8.38
N LEU A 163 41.27 -9.13 -8.64
CA LEU A 163 40.81 -8.76 -9.98
C LEU A 163 42.02 -8.37 -10.84
N LYS A 164 42.34 -9.20 -11.84
CA LYS A 164 43.22 -8.82 -12.95
C LYS A 164 42.32 -8.33 -14.08
N PHE A 165 42.48 -7.07 -14.47
CA PHE A 165 41.93 -6.58 -15.73
C PHE A 165 42.86 -7.06 -16.85
N PHE A 166 42.27 -7.67 -17.88
CA PHE A 166 42.93 -8.06 -19.12
C PHE A 166 42.91 -6.90 -20.11
#